data_AF-A0A534LVL1-F1
#
_entry.id   AF-A0A534LVL1-F1
#
_cell.length_a   1.000
_cell.length_b   1.000
_cell.length_c   1.000
_cell.angle_alpha   90.00
_cell.angle_beta   90.00
_cell.angle_gamma   90.00
#
_symmetry.space_group_name_H-M   'P 1'
#
loop_
_entity.id
_entity.type
_entity.pdbx_description
1 polymer ?
#
loop_
_entity_poly.entity_id
_entity_poly.type
_entity_poly.pdbx_seq_one_letter_code
_entity_poly.pdbx_strand_id
1 'polypeptide(L)' 'MPARTTVLLREDVKDHLLRKVGPRGLSDAINEILAKSLFRSRETLFGADPWLNTKGLRDEREAHEDL' A
#
# COMPACT_ATOMS: atom_id res chain seq x y z
N MET A 1 12.97 -11.68 9.99
CA MET A 1 12.30 -12.81 10.68
C MET A 1 10.80 -12.57 10.64
N PRO A 2 9.97 -13.58 10.30
CA PRO A 2 8.52 -13.44 10.36
C PRO A 2 8.06 -13.35 11.83
N ALA A 3 7.16 -12.41 12.12
CA ALA A 3 6.51 -12.28 13.43
C ALA A 3 5.12 -12.94 13.38
N ARG A 4 4.72 -13.61 14.47
CA ARG A 4 3.35 -14.13 14.59
C ARG A 4 2.42 -12.97 14.94
N THR A 5 1.46 -12.70 14.07
CA THR A 5 0.50 -11.62 14.24
C THR A 5 -0.90 -12.15 14.02
N THR A 6 -1.82 -11.83 14.92
CA THR A 6 -3.24 -12.14 14.77
C THR A 6 -3.92 -10.96 14.09
N VAL A 7 -4.58 -11.21 12.96
CA VAL A 7 -5.38 -10.21 12.23
C VAL A 7 -6.81 -10.68 12.11
N LEU A 8 -7.75 -9.75 12.30
CA LEU A 8 -9.17 -10.02 12.06
C LEU A 8 -9.46 -9.81 10.58
N LEU A 9 -9.94 -10.86 9.91
CA LEU A 9 -10.38 -10.80 8.52
C LEU A 9 -11.89 -10.90 8.48
N ARG A 10 -12.49 -10.16 7.55
CA ARG A 10 -13.90 -10.33 7.20
C ARG A 10 -14.10 -11.74 6.62
N GLU A 11 -15.22 -12.39 6.95
CA GLU A 11 -15.43 -13.81 6.63
C GLU A 11 -15.37 -14.09 5.13
N ASP A 12 -15.97 -13.23 4.32
CA ASP A 12 -15.93 -13.30 2.86
C ASP A 12 -14.51 -13.22 2.29
N VAL A 13 -13.66 -12.36 2.85
CA VAL A 13 -12.25 -12.22 2.45
C VAL A 13 -11.48 -13.48 2.82
N LYS A 14 -11.69 -14.01 4.03
CA LYS A 14 -11.06 -15.24 4.49
C LYS A 14 -11.44 -16.42 3.59
N ASP A 15 -12.72 -16.58 3.27
CA ASP A 15 -13.21 -17.66 2.41
C ASP A 15 -12.67 -17.56 0.99
N HIS A 16 -12.64 -16.35 0.43
CA HIS A 16 -12.09 -16.13 -0.89
C HIS A 16 -10.59 -16.47 -0.94
N LEU A 17 -9.81 -16.04 0.06
CA LEU A 17 -8.39 -16.36 0.17
C LEU A 17 -8.18 -17.87 0.33
N LEU A 18 -8.94 -18.54 1.20
CA LEU A 18 -8.85 -19.99 1.39
C LEU A 18 -9.15 -20.77 0.11
N ARG A 19 -10.15 -20.36 -0.68
CA ARG A 19 -10.45 -21.00 -1.97
C ARG A 19 -9.33 -20.82 -2.99
N LYS A 20 -8.63 -19.68 -2.95
CA LYS A 20 -7.61 -19.32 -3.94
C LYS A 20 -6.25 -19.96 -3.69
N VAL A 21 -5.77 -19.94 -2.44
CA VAL A 21 -4.41 -20.39 -2.08
C VAL A 21 -4.39 -21.60 -1.15
N GLY A 22 -5.55 -22.03 -0.65
CA GLY A 22 -5.65 -23.11 0.32
C GLY A 22 -5.15 -22.73 1.72
N PRO A 23 -5.22 -23.66 2.69
CA PRO A 23 -4.91 -23.39 4.09
C PRO A 23 -3.42 -23.15 4.37
N ARG A 24 -2.51 -23.68 3.54
CA ARG A 24 -1.06 -23.58 3.74
C ARG A 24 -0.46 -22.26 3.24
N GLY A 25 -1.07 -21.61 2.25
CA GLY A 25 -0.55 -20.39 1.61
C GLY A 25 -1.18 -19.09 2.11
N LEU A 26 -2.03 -19.14 3.15
CA LEU A 26 -2.83 -18.00 3.59
C LEU A 26 -1.95 -16.85 4.10
N SER A 27 -0.97 -17.15 4.96
CA SER A 27 -0.07 -16.14 5.53
C SER A 27 0.77 -15.46 4.45
N ASP A 28 1.26 -16.21 3.47
CA ASP A 28 2.08 -15.66 2.38
C ASP A 28 1.23 -14.75 1.49
N ALA A 29 0.01 -15.18 1.15
CA ALA A 29 -0.91 -14.36 0.36
C ALA A 29 -1.31 -13.06 1.08
N ILE A 30 -1.58 -13.11 2.38
CA ILE A 30 -1.90 -11.92 3.18
C ILE A 30 -0.69 -10.96 3.18
N ASN A 31 0.51 -11.46 3.43
CA ASN A 31 1.71 -10.63 3.44
C ASN A 31 2.00 -10.01 2.07
N GLU A 32 1.80 -10.75 0.97
CA GLU A 32 1.99 -10.24 -0.39
C GLU A 32 0.97 -9.12 -0.71
N ILE A 33 -0.30 -9.30 -0.35
CA ILE A 33 -1.35 -8.30 -0.53
C ILE A 33 -1.04 -7.04 0.29
N LEU A 34 -0.68 -7.20 1.57
CA LEU A 34 -0.31 -6.08 2.43
C LEU A 34 0.93 -5.38 1.91
N ALA A 35 1.93 -6.11 1.45
CA ALA A 35 3.14 -5.53 0.88
C ALA A 35 2.84 -4.72 -0.39
N LYS A 36 2.01 -5.26 -1.29
CA LYS A 36 1.57 -4.55 -2.49
C LYS A 36 0.69 -3.34 -2.17
N SER A 37 -0.09 -3.37 -1.10
CA SER A 37 -0.97 -2.26 -0.72
C SER A 37 -0.24 -1.16 0.04
N LEU A 38 0.70 -1.52 0.90
CA LEU A 38 1.38 -0.59 1.81
C LEU A 38 2.73 -0.13 1.28
N PHE A 39 3.45 -0.99 0.56
CA PHE A 39 4.79 -0.72 0.02
C PHE A 39 4.82 -0.61 -1.50
N ARG A 40 3.67 -0.63 -2.20
CA ARG A 40 3.68 -0.05 -3.55
C ARG A 40 4.15 1.38 -3.38
N SER A 41 5.34 1.69 -3.88
CA SER A 41 5.60 3.05 -4.30
C SER A 41 4.43 3.39 -5.20
N ARG A 42 3.73 4.46 -4.85
CA ARG A 42 2.88 5.13 -5.81
C ARG A 42 3.86 5.38 -6.96
N GLU A 43 3.73 4.66 -8.07
CA GLU A 43 4.41 5.02 -9.32
C GLU A 43 3.79 6.36 -9.70
N THR A 44 4.27 7.39 -9.04
CA THR A 44 4.06 8.75 -9.45
C THR A 44 4.92 8.89 -10.68
N LEU A 45 4.33 9.43 -11.74
CA LEU A 45 5.12 9.92 -12.88
C LEU A 45 6.11 11.02 -12.43
N PHE A 46 5.93 11.58 -11.23
CA PHE A 46 6.93 12.39 -10.53
C PHE A 46 8.17 11.55 -10.21
N GLY A 47 9.30 11.93 -10.80
CA GLY A 47 10.59 11.25 -10.66
C GLY A 47 10.94 10.26 -11.78
N ALA A 48 10.11 10.08 -12.81
CA ALA A 48 10.50 9.32 -14.00
C ALA A 48 11.61 10.01 -14.81
N ASP A 49 11.69 11.34 -14.69
CA ASP A 49 12.81 12.19 -15.13
C ASP A 49 13.38 12.91 -13.90
N PRO A 50 14.71 12.97 -13.66
CA PRO A 50 15.30 13.61 -12.48
C PRO A 50 14.89 15.09 -12.30
N TRP A 51 14.53 15.75 -13.39
CA TRP A 51 14.05 17.14 -13.42
C TRP A 51 12.59 17.29 -12.99
N LEU A 52 11.75 16.26 -13.16
CA LEU A 52 10.33 16.28 -12.82
C LEU A 52 10.10 15.81 -11.39
N ASN A 53 10.68 16.54 -10.43
CA ASN A 53 10.52 16.27 -9.00
C ASN A 53 9.54 17.28 -8.37
N THR A 54 9.06 16.96 -7.17
CA THR A 54 8.09 17.79 -6.45
C THR A 54 8.74 18.90 -5.62
N LYS A 55 10.06 19.13 -5.74
CA LYS A 55 10.73 20.21 -4.99
C LYS A 55 10.27 21.56 -5.56
N GLY A 56 9.58 22.34 -4.74
CA GLY A 56 9.09 23.66 -5.11
C GLY A 56 7.68 23.70 -5.70
N LEU A 57 6.97 22.56 -5.74
CA LEU A 57 5.52 22.59 -5.96
C LEU A 57 4.87 23.14 -4.69
N ARG A 58 4.18 24.28 -4.84
CA ARG A 58 3.35 24.86 -3.79
C ARG A 58 2.11 23.98 -3.60
N ASP A 59 1.78 23.63 -2.36
CA ASP A 59 0.58 22.86 -2.07
C ASP A 59 -0.62 23.81 -2.20
N GLU A 60 -1.58 23.50 -3.08
CA GLU A 60 -2.79 24.33 -3.24
C GLU A 60 -3.72 24.29 -2.02
N ARG A 61 -3.43 23.44 -1.02
CA ARG A 61 -4.10 23.42 0.29
C ARG A 61 -3.46 24.35 1.31
N GLU A 62 -2.31 24.93 0.99
CA GLU A 62 -1.62 25.88 1.85
C GLU A 62 -2.40 27.20 1.79
N ALA A 63 -3.04 27.55 2.91
CA ALA A 63 -3.86 28.76 3.00
C ALA A 63 -3.03 29.97 2.60
N HIS A 64 -3.56 30.81 1.73
CA HIS A 64 -3.00 32.11 1.43
C HIS A 64 -2.98 32.92 2.73
N GLU A 65 -1.82 33.05 3.37
CA GLU A 65 -1.63 34.18 4.28
C GLU A 65 -1.50 35.43 3.41
N ASP A 66 -2.59 36.21 3.42
CA ASP A 66 -2.71 37.52 2.80
C ASP A 66 -1.59 38.45 3.27
N LEU A 67 -0.81 39.01 2.33
CA LEU A 67 0.00 40.22 2.48
C LEU A 67 0.05 40.99 1.17
#